data_AF-A0A7V9R883-F1
#
_entry.id   AF-A0A7V9R883-F1
#
_cell.length_a   1.000
_cell.length_b   1.000
_cell.length_c   1.000
_cell.angle_alpha   90.00
_cell.angle_beta   90.00
_cell.angle_gamma   90.00
#
_symmetry.space_group_name_H-M   'P 1'
#
loop_
_entity.id
_entity.type
_entity.pdbx_description
1 polymer ?
#
loop_
_entity_poly.entity_id
_entity_poly.type
_entity_poly.pdbx_seq_one_letter_code
_entity_poly.pdbx_strand_id
1 'polypeptide(L)'
;MAFNIKNEVTQQLARSLAAATGETVTGAITVALRERLERVTTGAAAQRDRKADRLRVLAADAAGRWKPELREVDHADVLYDERGLPR
;
A
#
# COMPACT_ATOMS: atom_id res chain seq x y z
N MET A 1 16.83 -16.00 -19.89
CA MET A 1 17.36 -15.65 -18.54
C MET A 1 17.13 -16.81 -17.59
N ALA A 2 18.02 -17.05 -16.64
CA ALA A 2 17.90 -18.14 -15.67
C ALA A 2 17.42 -17.62 -14.31
N PHE A 3 16.35 -18.21 -13.78
CA PHE A 3 15.83 -17.97 -12.44
C PHE A 3 16.18 -19.17 -11.57
N ASN A 4 17.13 -19.01 -10.63
CA ASN A 4 17.63 -20.10 -9.80
C ASN A 4 17.08 -19.98 -8.37
N ILE A 5 16.40 -21.02 -7.89
CA ILE A 5 15.90 -21.12 -6.52
C ILE A 5 16.62 -22.27 -5.82
N LYS A 6 17.50 -21.95 -4.85
CA LYS A 6 18.20 -22.93 -4.01
C LYS A 6 17.36 -23.30 -2.77
N ASN A 7 16.20 -23.88 -3.01
CA ASN A 7 15.33 -24.40 -1.96
C ASN A 7 14.57 -25.63 -2.48
N GLU A 8 14.78 -26.78 -1.86
CA GLU A 8 14.22 -28.07 -2.29
C GLU A 8 12.69 -28.08 -2.24
N VAL A 9 12.10 -27.50 -1.18
CA VAL A 9 10.65 -27.42 -1.00
C VAL A 9 10.02 -26.60 -2.13
N THR A 10 10.58 -25.43 -2.46
CA THR A 10 10.08 -24.59 -3.54
C THR A 10 10.20 -25.28 -4.89
N GLN A 11 11.32 -25.96 -5.16
CA GLN A 11 11.48 -26.73 -6.39
C GLN A 11 10.45 -27.86 -6.50
N GLN A 12 10.18 -28.57 -5.40
CA GLN A 12 9.18 -29.63 -5.38
C GLN A 12 7.78 -29.06 -5.62
N LEU A 13 7.41 -27.97 -4.94
CA LEU A 13 6.13 -27.29 -5.14
C LEU A 13 5.93 -26.85 -6.59
N ALA A 14 6.97 -26.28 -7.22
CA ALA A 14 6.90 -25.85 -8.61
C ALA A 14 6.70 -27.03 -9.58
N ARG A 15 7.38 -28.16 -9.36
CA ARG A 15 7.19 -29.38 -10.16
C ARG A 15 5.80 -29.98 -9.96
N SER A 16 5.34 -30.06 -8.72
CA SER A 16 3.99 -30.58 -8.41
C SER A 16 2.91 -29.71 -9.03
N LEU A 17 3.05 -28.39 -8.97
CA LEU A 17 2.09 -27.47 -9.57
C LEU A 17 2.06 -27.64 -11.09
N ALA A 18 3.22 -27.65 -11.74
CA ALA A 18 3.33 -27.87 -13.19
C ALA A 18 2.72 -29.21 -13.62
N ALA A 19 2.97 -30.29 -12.87
CA ALA A 19 2.38 -31.59 -13.14
C ALA A 19 0.85 -31.59 -12.98
N ALA A 20 0.33 -30.88 -11.98
CA ALA A 20 -1.11 -30.79 -11.73
C ALA A 20 -1.85 -29.92 -12.76
N THR A 21 -1.19 -28.87 -13.29
CA THR A 21 -1.78 -27.95 -14.28
C THR A 21 -1.50 -28.34 -15.73
N GLY A 22 -0.58 -29.28 -15.96
CA GLY A 22 -0.12 -29.63 -17.31
C GLY A 22 0.76 -28.57 -17.96
N GLU A 23 1.29 -27.62 -17.17
CA GLU A 23 2.14 -26.53 -17.63
C GLU A 23 3.62 -26.87 -17.52
N THR A 24 4.48 -26.02 -18.10
CA THR A 24 5.91 -26.07 -17.79
C THR A 24 6.17 -25.55 -16.37
N VAL A 25 7.25 -25.99 -15.72
CA VAL A 25 7.67 -25.49 -14.41
C VAL A 25 7.78 -23.96 -14.39
N THR A 26 8.34 -23.37 -15.44
CA THR A 26 8.43 -21.91 -15.58
C THR A 26 7.05 -21.27 -15.71
N GLY A 27 6.16 -21.84 -16.54
CA GLY A 27 4.78 -21.34 -16.70
C GLY A 27 4.01 -21.34 -15.40
N ALA A 28 4.02 -22.47 -14.69
CA ALA A 28 3.36 -22.62 -13.40
C ALA A 28 3.87 -21.61 -12.35
N ILE A 29 5.19 -21.39 -12.28
CA ILE A 29 5.78 -20.37 -11.38
C ILE A 29 5.32 -18.97 -11.79
N THR A 30 5.38 -18.62 -13.08
CA THR A 30 4.98 -17.29 -13.57
C THR A 30 3.52 -16.99 -13.25
N VAL A 31 2.62 -17.94 -13.48
CA VAL A 31 1.19 -17.78 -13.17
C VAL A 31 0.98 -17.63 -11.67
N ALA A 32 1.54 -18.52 -10.84
CA ALA A 32 1.39 -18.48 -9.39
C ALA A 32 1.91 -17.17 -8.77
N LEU A 33 3.06 -16.68 -9.24
CA LEU A 33 3.62 -15.39 -8.80
C LEU A 33 2.72 -14.22 -9.21
N ARG A 34 2.23 -14.19 -10.45
CA ARG A 34 1.32 -13.16 -10.94
C ARG A 34 0.04 -13.09 -10.11
N GLU A 35 -0.61 -14.23 -9.90
CA GLU A 35 -1.85 -14.31 -9.10
C GLU A 35 -1.62 -13.91 -7.65
N ARG A 36 -0.48 -14.28 -7.05
CA ARG A 36 -0.16 -13.86 -5.69
C ARG A 36 0.08 -12.36 -5.62
N LEU A 37 0.79 -11.80 -6.59
CA LEU A 37 1.07 -10.37 -6.66
C LEU A 37 -0.23 -9.58 -6.83
N GLU A 38 -1.13 -10.02 -7.71
CA GLU A 38 -2.44 -9.41 -7.90
C GLU A 38 -3.26 -9.42 -6.61
N ARG A 39 -3.38 -10.57 -5.92
CA ARG A 39 -4.09 -10.65 -4.63
C ARG A 39 -3.54 -9.70 -3.58
N VAL A 40 -2.21 -9.57 -3.48
CA VAL A 40 -1.56 -8.70 -2.50
C VAL A 40 -1.72 -7.23 -2.87
N THR A 41 -1.55 -6.87 -4.14
CA THR A 41 -1.63 -5.49 -4.62
C THR A 41 -3.06 -4.95 -4.58
N THR A 42 -4.05 -5.74 -5.01
CA THR A 42 -5.47 -5.37 -4.93
C THR A 42 -5.93 -5.26 -3.47
N GLY A 43 -5.52 -6.19 -2.60
CA GLY A 43 -5.79 -6.12 -1.17
C GLY A 43 -5.20 -4.87 -0.51
N ALA A 44 -3.96 -4.52 -0.85
CA ALA A 44 -3.30 -3.31 -0.36
C ALA A 44 -3.95 -2.03 -0.88
N ALA A 45 -4.39 -2.00 -2.14
CA ALA A 45 -5.15 -0.87 -2.70
C ALA A 45 -6.48 -0.67 -1.93
N ALA A 46 -7.28 -1.73 -1.80
CA ALA A 46 -8.53 -1.67 -1.06
C ALA A 46 -8.34 -1.26 0.42
N GLN A 47 -7.25 -1.70 1.06
CA GLN A 47 -6.93 -1.29 2.43
C GLN A 47 -6.55 0.21 2.50
N ARG A 48 -5.78 0.72 1.53
CA ARG A 48 -5.42 2.14 1.46
C ARG A 48 -6.65 3.00 1.26
N ASP A 49 -7.56 2.60 0.38
CA ASP A 49 -8.80 3.34 0.12
C ASP A 49 -9.68 3.41 1.38
N ARG A 50 -9.91 2.27 2.04
CA ARG A 50 -10.63 2.24 3.32
C ARG A 50 -9.98 3.11 4.39
N LYS A 51 -8.65 3.14 4.46
CA LYS A 51 -7.91 4.00 5.39
C LYS A 51 -8.11 5.48 5.05
N ALA A 52 -8.03 5.85 3.78
CA ALA A 52 -8.27 7.21 3.32
C ALA A 52 -9.69 7.67 3.65
N ASP A 53 -10.70 6.83 3.40
CA ASP A 53 -12.10 7.14 3.73
C ASP A 53 -12.31 7.33 5.22
N ARG A 54 -11.72 6.46 6.06
CA ARG A 54 -11.76 6.62 7.52
C ARG A 54 -11.10 7.93 7.96
N LEU A 55 -9.98 8.31 7.35
CA LEU A 55 -9.31 9.58 7.64
C LEU A 55 -10.16 10.78 7.22
N ARG A 56 -10.86 10.71 6.08
CA ARG A 56 -11.78 11.78 5.65
C ARG A 56 -12.95 11.94 6.61
N VAL A 57 -13.56 10.84 7.06
CA VAL A 57 -14.64 10.87 8.06
C VAL A 57 -14.15 11.49 9.38
N LEU A 58 -12.98 11.07 9.86
CA LEU A 58 -12.40 11.63 11.07
C LEU A 58 -12.05 13.11 10.92
N ALA A 59 -11.49 13.51 9.77
CA ALA A 59 -11.17 14.90 9.49
C ALA A 59 -12.43 15.77 9.46
N ALA A 60 -13.53 15.29 8.86
CA ALA A 60 -14.81 16.00 8.85
C ALA A 60 -15.41 16.14 10.26
N ASP A 61 -15.38 15.08 11.08
CA ASP A 61 -15.83 15.13 12.47
C ASP A 61 -14.96 16.07 13.33
N ALA A 62 -13.64 16.00 13.17
CA ALA A 62 -12.71 16.85 13.89
C ALA A 62 -12.81 18.31 13.47
N ALA A 63 -13.04 18.55 12.18
CA ALA A 63 -13.12 19.89 11.62
C ALA A 63 -14.12 20.74 12.39
N GLY A 64 -15.32 20.22 12.72
CA GLY A 64 -16.38 20.92 13.46
C GLY A 64 -16.06 21.25 14.92
N ARG A 65 -15.06 20.59 15.53
CA ARG A 65 -14.71 20.75 16.96
C ARG A 65 -13.72 21.88 17.23
N TRP A 66 -13.09 22.39 16.19
CA TRP A 66 -12.11 23.47 16.31
C TRP A 66 -12.84 24.80 16.52
N LYS A 67 -12.29 25.64 17.40
CA LYS A 67 -12.82 26.98 17.59
C LYS A 67 -12.64 27.80 16.30
N PRO A 68 -13.60 28.66 15.92
CA PRO A 68 -13.52 29.45 14.68
C PRO A 68 -12.21 30.22 14.54
N GLU A 69 -11.69 30.77 15.65
CA GLU A 69 -10.49 31.60 15.67
C GLU A 69 -9.22 30.81 15.32
N LEU A 70 -9.23 29.48 15.48
CA LEU A 70 -8.11 28.60 15.12
C LEU A 70 -8.21 28.05 13.68
N ARG A 71 -9.34 28.23 12.99
CA ARG A 71 -9.52 27.79 11.59
C ARG A 71 -9.08 28.84 10.58
N GLU A 72 -9.16 30.11 10.94
CA GLU A 72 -8.95 31.25 10.02
C GLU A 72 -7.56 31.89 10.14
N VAL A 73 -6.79 31.49 11.15
CA VAL A 73 -5.44 31.99 11.37
C VAL A 73 -4.48 31.35 10.37
N ASP A 74 -3.79 32.19 9.60
CA ASP A 74 -2.61 31.75 8.88
C ASP A 74 -1.53 31.40 9.92
N HIS A 75 -1.18 30.12 9.97
CA HIS A 75 -0.14 29.62 10.87
C HIS A 75 1.21 30.26 10.54
N ALA A 76 1.42 30.72 9.31
CA ALA A 76 2.60 31.47 8.93
C ALA A 76 2.72 32.78 9.74
N ASP A 77 1.62 33.53 9.87
CA ASP A 77 1.57 34.80 10.60
C ASP A 77 1.75 34.64 12.12
N VAL A 78 1.43 33.46 12.66
CA VAL A 78 1.61 33.15 14.08
C VAL A 78 3.01 32.63 14.40
N LEU A 79 3.56 31.79 13.53
CA LEU A 79 4.79 31.06 13.82
C LEU A 79 6.05 31.74 13.29
N TYR A 80 5.93 32.61 12.29
CA TYR A 80 7.06 33.22 11.61
C TYR A 80 6.99 34.76 11.62
N ASP A 81 8.15 35.40 11.61
CA ASP A 81 8.28 36.84 11.42
C ASP A 81 8.25 37.23 9.93
N GLU A 82 8.30 38.53 9.64
CA GLU A 82 8.26 39.05 8.26
C GLU A 82 9.45 38.62 7.39
N ARG A 83 10.50 38.04 8.00
CA ARG A 83 11.67 37.50 7.32
C ARG A 83 11.58 35.97 7.15
N GLY A 84 10.49 35.35 7.61
CA GLY A 84 10.26 33.91 7.58
C GLY A 84 11.03 33.15 8.66
N LEU A 85 11.53 33.82 9.69
CA LEU A 85 12.20 33.17 10.83
C LEU A 85 11.17 32.84 11.92
N PRO A 86 11.34 31.72 12.66
CA PRO A 86 10.48 31.42 13.79
C PRO A 86 10.50 32.57 14.81
N ARG A 87 9.31 32.99 15.25
CA ARG A 87 9.16 33.93 16.37
C ARG A 87 9.53 33.30 17.71
#